data_AF-A0A813Z9V5-F1
#
_entry.id   AF-A0A813Z9V5-F1
#
_cell.length_a   1.000
_cell.length_b   1.000
_cell.length_c   1.000
_cell.angle_alpha   90.00
_cell.angle_beta   90.00
_cell.angle_gamma   90.00
#
_symmetry.space_group_name_H-M   'P 1'
#
loop_
_entity.id
_entity.type
_entity.pdbx_description
1 polymer ?
#
loop_
_entity_poly.entity_id
_entity_poly.type
_entity_poly.pdbx_seq_one_letter_code
_entity_poly.pdbx_strand_id
1 'polypeptide(L)' 'MLRALMRDNNSTRWSFGLKFVQISKNNSYHSTIQCTPYYVTLGRIVKLGLSGCNILRELLDKLSTEEDIEKI' A
#
# COMPACT_ATOMS: atom_id res chain seq x y z
N MET A 1 8.89 -3.61 12.84
CA MET A 1 7.86 -2.95 12.01
C MET A 1 6.63 -2.57 12.82
N LEU A 2 5.89 -3.51 13.44
CA LEU A 2 4.68 -3.18 14.23
C LEU A 2 4.95 -2.17 15.36
N ARG A 3 5.97 -2.41 16.19
CA ARG A 3 6.34 -1.47 17.28
C ARG A 3 6.65 -0.05 16.77
N ALA A 4 7.36 0.06 15.65
CA ALA A 4 7.66 1.36 15.05
C ALA A 4 6.38 2.05 14.59
N LEU A 5 5.53 1.34 13.83
CA LEU A 5 4.23 1.86 13.39
C LEU A 5 3.35 2.34 14.57
N MET A 6 3.31 1.58 15.67
CA MET A 6 2.55 1.97 16.86
C MET A 6 3.13 3.22 17.54
N ARG A 7 4.46 3.33 17.60
CA ARG A 7 5.15 4.50 18.16
C ARG A 7 4.92 5.75 17.30
N ASP A 8 5.07 5.64 15.99
CA ASP A 8 4.98 6.77 15.05
C ASP A 8 3.54 7.32 14.98
N ASN A 9 2.54 6.44 15.14
CA ASN A 9 1.13 6.83 15.13
C ASN A 9 0.55 7.07 16.55
N ASN A 10 1.38 7.04 17.59
CA ASN A 10 0.96 7.14 18.99
C ASN A 10 -0.29 6.30 19.32
N SER A 11 -0.29 5.04 18.88
CA SER A 11 -1.47 4.18 18.91
C SER A 11 -1.18 2.84 19.56
N THR A 12 -2.15 2.33 20.32
CA THR A 12 -2.12 1.01 20.94
C THR A 12 -2.95 -0.02 20.17
N ARG A 13 -3.58 0.38 19.06
CA ARG A 13 -4.45 -0.47 18.21
C ARG A 13 -3.64 -1.44 17.35
N TRP A 14 -2.86 -2.29 17.99
CA TRP A 14 -1.94 -3.24 17.34
C TRP A 14 -2.65 -4.16 16.35
N SER A 15 -3.87 -4.60 16.67
CA SER A 15 -4.67 -5.47 15.80
C SER A 15 -5.01 -4.81 14.46
N PHE A 16 -5.21 -3.49 14.45
CA PHE A 16 -5.39 -2.72 13.23
C PHE A 16 -4.05 -2.52 12.50
N GLY A 17 -2.99 -2.20 13.24
CA GLY A 17 -1.62 -2.06 12.73
C GLY A 17 -1.09 -3.30 12.00
N LEU A 18 -1.50 -4.50 12.41
CA LEU A 18 -1.10 -5.76 11.78
C LEU A 18 -1.42 -5.80 10.29
N LYS A 19 -2.54 -5.22 9.85
CA LYS A 19 -2.92 -5.20 8.44
C LYS A 19 -1.88 -4.46 7.58
N PHE A 20 -1.42 -3.30 8.07
CA PHE A 20 -0.38 -2.52 7.40
C PHE A 20 0.95 -3.28 7.41
N VAL A 21 1.31 -3.87 8.55
CA VAL A 21 2.56 -4.63 8.67
C VAL A 21 2.59 -5.83 7.72
N GLN A 22 1.47 -6.54 7.59
CA GLN A 22 1.34 -7.68 6.69
C GLN A 22 1.51 -7.24 5.24
N ILE A 23 0.83 -6.17 4.81
CA ILE A 23 0.96 -5.65 3.44
C ILE A 23 2.39 -5.18 3.18
N SER A 24 3.00 -4.42 4.09
CA SER A 24 4.39 -3.96 3.93
C SER A 24 5.36 -5.12 3.77
N LYS A 25 5.22 -6.20 4.56
CA LYS A 25 6.12 -7.36 4.49
C LYS A 25 5.88 -8.19 3.23
N ASN A 26 4.62 -8.45 2.88
CA ASN A 26 4.28 -9.30 1.74
C ASN A 26 4.48 -8.59 0.39
N ASN A 27 4.45 -7.25 0.36
CA ASN A 27 4.71 -6.47 -0.84
C ASN A 27 6.16 -5.99 -0.96
N SER A 28 7.04 -6.35 -0.03
CA SER A 28 8.47 -6.04 -0.17
C SER A 28 9.11 -6.91 -1.24
N TYR A 29 9.97 -6.33 -2.07
CA TYR A 29 10.74 -7.07 -3.06
C TYR A 29 11.68 -8.06 -2.37
N HIS A 30 11.63 -9.32 -2.78
CA HIS A 30 12.45 -10.38 -2.22
C HIS A 30 13.47 -10.85 -3.27
N SER A 31 14.77 -10.68 -2.96
CA SER A 31 15.86 -10.85 -3.91
C SER A 31 15.95 -12.26 -4.53
N THR A 32 15.70 -13.31 -3.76
CA THR A 32 15.79 -14.69 -4.26
C THR A 32 14.71 -15.04 -5.28
N ILE A 33 13.48 -14.55 -5.07
CA ILE A 33 12.34 -14.84 -5.97
C ILE A 33 12.17 -13.75 -7.04
N GLN A 34 13.00 -12.70 -6.97
CA GLN A 34 13.00 -11.53 -7.85
C GLN A 34 11.65 -10.84 -8.02
N CYS A 35 10.75 -11.00 -7.05
CA CYS A 35 9.42 -10.39 -7.03
C CYS A 35 8.91 -10.28 -5.59
N THR A 36 7.66 -9.87 -5.40
CA THR A 36 7.06 -9.76 -4.07
C THR A 36 6.40 -11.08 -3.66
N PRO A 37 6.49 -11.51 -2.39
CA PRO A 37 5.75 -12.68 -1.89
C PRO A 37 4.24 -12.63 -2.19
N TYR A 38 3.65 -11.44 -2.17
CA TYR A 38 2.25 -11.21 -2.55
C TYR A 38 1.99 -11.59 -4.02
N TYR A 39 2.88 -11.20 -4.93
CA TYR A 39 2.75 -11.55 -6.35
C TYR A 39 2.85 -13.06 -6.58
N VAL A 40 3.81 -13.73 -5.93
CA VAL A 40 3.97 -15.20 -6.04
C VAL A 40 2.72 -15.94 -5.59
N THR A 41 2.08 -15.48 -4.52
CA THR A 41 0.93 -16.19 -3.91
C THR A 41 -0.39 -15.89 -4.60
N LEU A 42 -0.59 -14.69 -5.13
CA LEU A 42 -1.87 -14.25 -5.67
C LEU A 42 -1.86 -13.96 -7.18
N GLY A 43 -0.70 -14.03 -7.84
CA GLY A 43 -0.54 -13.78 -9.27
C GLY A 43 -0.86 -12.34 -9.70
N ARG A 44 -0.95 -11.40 -8.74
CA ARG A 44 -1.34 -10.01 -8.99
C ARG A 44 -0.51 -9.04 -8.16
N ILE A 45 -0.35 -7.83 -8.67
CA ILE A 45 0.32 -6.74 -7.95
C ILE A 45 -0.64 -6.22 -6.87
N VAL A 46 -0.10 -5.78 -5.73
CA VAL A 46 -0.92 -5.17 -4.68
C VAL A 46 -1.49 -3.83 -5.17
N LYS A 47 -2.76 -3.55 -4.85
CA LYS A 47 -3.39 -2.25 -5.14
C LYS A 47 -3.29 -1.37 -3.90
N LEU A 48 -2.25 -0.54 -3.83
CA LEU A 48 -2.06 0.46 -2.76
C LEU A 48 -2.69 1.78 -3.19
N GLY A 49 -4.01 1.90 -3.06
CA GLY A 49 -4.76 3.08 -3.48
C GLY A 49 -4.62 3.39 -4.98
N LEU A 50 -4.81 4.67 -5.34
CA LEU A 50 -4.78 5.14 -6.73
C LEU A 50 -3.39 5.05 -7.36
N SER A 51 -2.32 5.10 -6.55
CA SER A 51 -0.94 4.94 -7.02
C SER A 51 -0.65 3.55 -7.58
N GLY A 52 -1.45 2.55 -7.19
CA GLY A 52 -1.37 1.18 -7.74
C GLY A 52 -2.25 0.96 -8.97
N CYS A 53 -3.00 1.96 -9.42
CA CYS A 53 -3.82 1.90 -10.62
C CYS A 53 -3.03 2.38 -11.85
N ASN A 54 -3.44 1.92 -13.03
CA ASN A 54 -2.82 2.33 -14.30
C ASN A 54 -3.34 3.71 -14.75
N ILE A 55 -3.24 4.70 -13.87
CA ILE A 55 -3.69 6.09 -14.05
C ILE A 55 -2.46 6.95 -14.33
N LEU A 56 -2.60 7.93 -15.23
CA LEU A 56 -1.55 8.91 -15.52
C LEU A 56 -1.16 9.67 -14.24
N ARG A 57 0.14 9.75 -13.97
CA ARG A 57 0.68 10.47 -12.80
C ARG A 57 0.19 11.92 -12.76
N GLU A 58 0.13 12.56 -13.93
CA GLU A 58 -0.35 13.93 -14.09
C GLU A 58 -1.82 14.14 -13.67
N LEU A 59 -2.66 13.11 -13.77
CA LEU A 59 -4.03 13.16 -13.27
C LEU A 59 -4.06 13.00 -11.76
N LEU A 60 -3.20 12.13 -11.19
CA LEU A 60 -3.08 11.97 -9.74
C LEU A 60 -2.59 13.26 -9.06
N ASP A 61 -1.66 13.98 -9.69
CA ASP A 61 -1.12 15.22 -9.14
C ASP A 61 -2.13 16.39 -9.17
N LYS A 62 -3.18 16.28 -9.99
CA LYS A 62 -4.28 17.25 -10.08
C LYS A 62 -5.43 16.96 -9.11
N LEU A 63 -5.49 15.75 -8.54
CA LEU A 63 -6.50 15.38 -7.56
C LEU A 63 -6.18 16.03 -6.22
N SER A 64 -7.06 16.92 -5.75
CA SER A 64 -6.92 17.57 -4.45
C SER A 64 -7.96 17.08 -3.44
N THR A 65 -9.19 16.82 -3.90
CA THR A 65 -10.27 16.34 -3.04
C THR A 65 -10.92 15.07 -3.59
N GLU A 66 -11.76 14.42 -2.78
CA GLU A 66 -12.50 13.23 -3.21
C GLU A 66 -13.45 13.54 -4.37
N GLU A 67 -14.04 14.75 -4.39
CA GLU A 67 -14.94 15.22 -5.44
C GLU A 67 -14.24 15.38 -6.80
N ASP A 68 -12.92 15.53 -6.83
CA ASP A 68 -12.17 15.58 -8.09
C ASP A 68 -12.13 14.20 -8.78
N ILE A 69 -12.33 13.11 -8.02
CA ILE A 69 -12.40 11.75 -8.56
C ILE A 69 -13.69 11.56 -9.37
N GLU A 70 -14.79 12.21 -8.99
CA GLU A 70 -16.07 12.11 -9.71
C GLU A 70 -16.02 12.72 -11.12
N LYS A 71 -15.00 13.54 -11.40
CA LYS A 71 -14.82 14.25 -12.67
C LYS A 71 -13.83 13.54 -13.62
N ILE A 72 -13.24 12.42 -13.19
CA ILE A 72 -12.32 11.58 -13.99
C ILE A 72 -13.10 10.44 -14.63
#